data_AF-Q0AT85-F1
#
_entry.id   AF-Q0AT85-F1
#
_cell.length_a   1.000
_cell.length_b   1.000
_cell.length_c   1.000
_cell.angle_alpha   90.00
_cell.angle_beta   90.00
_cell.angle_gamma   90.00
#
_symmetry.space_group_name_H-M   'P 1'
#
loop_
_entity.id
_entity.type
_entity.pdbx_description
1 polymer ?
#
loop_
_entity_poly.entity_id
_entity_poly.type
_entity_poly.pdbx_seq_one_letter_code
_entity_poly.pdbx_strand_id
1 'polypeptide(L)'
;MLTPNSNGERQTLWADRLRNYRIRKNCTQSTLAASLGVTQPQVSRWESAGSFPSSSMQAKIIRTLELIDELEPWHDVVSFLARTAAIGLGVTNDGCIRCVSLGFQEASGIRAHALLDRSVLDVFDGDLVDDYRNLDASGAFKYGFLATHRESVVVIRPQEASRRFQIRADHWSTHDRDGKVMWACLGALKF
;
A
#
# COMPACT_ATOMS: atom_id res chain seq x y z
N MET A 1 14.98 4.34 13.52
CA MET A 1 15.47 4.94 12.25
C MET A 1 16.32 3.90 11.53
N LEU A 2 15.94 3.51 10.30
CA LEU A 2 16.82 2.71 9.43
C LEU A 2 16.97 3.51 8.13
N THR A 3 18.01 4.33 8.05
CA THR A 3 18.57 4.68 6.75
C THR A 3 19.05 3.37 6.12
N PRO A 4 18.77 3.08 4.84
CA PRO A 4 19.40 1.93 4.18
C PRO A 4 20.91 2.13 4.28
N ASN A 5 21.54 1.34 5.16
CA ASN A 5 22.93 1.55 5.58
C ASN A 5 23.91 0.94 4.58
N SER A 6 23.43 0.13 3.64
CA SER A 6 24.24 -0.42 2.54
C SER A 6 23.85 0.16 1.18
N ASN A 7 24.83 0.26 0.28
CA ASN A 7 24.59 0.67 -1.11
C ASN A 7 23.67 -0.32 -1.85
N GLY A 8 23.73 -1.61 -1.53
CA GLY A 8 22.90 -2.64 -2.14
C GLY A 8 21.41 -2.45 -1.84
N GLU A 9 21.05 -2.16 -0.60
CA GLU A 9 19.65 -1.88 -0.22
C GLU A 9 19.11 -0.64 -0.94
N ARG A 10 19.93 0.40 -1.10
CA ARG A 10 19.56 1.61 -1.86
C ARG A 10 19.33 1.33 -3.34
N GLN A 11 20.15 0.47 -3.94
CA GLN A 11 20.01 0.06 -5.34
C GLN A 11 18.69 -0.68 -5.56
N THR A 12 18.40 -1.69 -4.74
CA THR A 12 17.15 -2.46 -4.82
C THR A 12 15.93 -1.57 -4.63
N LEU A 13 15.95 -0.70 -3.62
CA LEU A 13 14.85 0.23 -3.35
C LEU A 13 14.53 1.13 -4.55
N TRP A 14 15.54 1.74 -5.18
CA TRP A 14 15.34 2.59 -6.34
C TRP A 14 14.92 1.81 -7.58
N ALA A 15 15.46 0.61 -7.77
CA ALA A 15 15.08 -0.28 -8.85
C ALA A 15 13.58 -0.61 -8.81
N ASP A 16 13.09 -1.00 -7.64
CA ASP A 16 11.69 -1.38 -7.45
C ASP A 16 10.76 -0.18 -7.61
N ARG A 17 11.13 0.99 -7.06
CA ARG A 17 10.35 2.23 -7.23
C ARG A 17 10.13 2.59 -8.70
N LEU A 18 11.21 2.58 -9.50
CA LEU A 18 11.13 2.94 -10.92
C LEU A 18 10.34 1.91 -11.74
N ARG A 19 10.60 0.61 -11.54
CA ARG A 19 9.83 -0.46 -12.21
C ARG A 19 8.35 -0.37 -11.88
N ASN A 20 8.00 -0.21 -10.61
CA ASN A 20 6.62 -0.17 -10.17
C ASN A 20 5.88 1.03 -10.76
N TYR A 21 6.50 2.21 -10.74
CA TYR A 21 5.92 3.37 -11.41
C TYR A 21 5.68 3.11 -12.90
N ARG A 22 6.69 2.54 -13.58
CA ARG A 22 6.64 2.27 -15.01
C ARG A 22 5.53 1.29 -15.39
N ILE A 23 5.33 0.23 -14.58
CA ILE A 23 4.24 -0.73 -14.74
C ILE A 23 2.88 -0.04 -14.50
N ARG A 24 2.74 0.74 -13.43
CA ARG A 24 1.48 1.45 -13.10
C ARG A 24 1.05 2.42 -14.19
N LYS A 25 2.01 3.17 -14.76
CA LYS A 25 1.74 4.14 -15.83
C LYS A 25 1.83 3.53 -17.23
N ASN A 26 1.93 2.20 -17.32
CA ASN A 26 2.06 1.44 -18.57
C ASN A 26 3.05 2.07 -19.55
N CYS A 27 4.20 2.54 -19.06
CA CYS A 27 5.18 3.23 -19.88
C CYS A 27 6.44 2.38 -20.11
N THR A 28 7.19 2.71 -21.16
CA THR A 28 8.44 2.00 -21.47
C THR A 28 9.62 2.66 -20.76
N GLN A 29 10.76 1.98 -20.67
CA GLN A 29 11.96 2.58 -20.06
C GLN A 29 12.43 3.81 -20.85
N SER A 30 12.24 3.84 -22.18
CA SER A 30 12.54 5.01 -23.00
C SER A 30 11.58 6.16 -22.74
N THR A 31 10.29 5.89 -22.54
CA THR A 31 9.30 6.92 -22.15
C THR A 31 9.64 7.53 -20.79
N LEU A 32 9.97 6.71 -19.79
CA LEU A 32 10.41 7.18 -18.47
C LEU A 32 11.73 7.95 -18.55
N ALA A 33 12.67 7.49 -19.37
CA ALA A 33 13.92 8.20 -19.57
C ALA A 33 13.70 9.59 -20.18
N ALA A 34 12.81 9.69 -21.17
CA ALA A 34 12.44 10.96 -21.79
C ALA A 34 11.81 11.93 -20.78
N SER A 35 10.89 11.47 -19.91
CA SER A 35 10.27 12.33 -18.89
C SER A 35 11.27 12.82 -17.84
N LEU A 36 12.26 11.99 -17.50
CA LEU A 36 13.32 12.32 -16.57
C LEU A 36 14.47 13.11 -17.22
N GLY A 37 14.49 13.25 -18.54
CA GLY A 37 15.58 13.88 -19.29
C GLY A 37 16.90 13.12 -19.18
N VAL A 38 16.83 11.79 -19.18
CA VAL A 38 17.98 10.88 -19.10
C VAL A 38 17.93 9.87 -20.25
N THR A 39 18.95 9.02 -20.36
CA THR A 39 19.00 7.97 -21.39
C THR A 39 18.31 6.68 -20.92
N GLN A 40 17.73 5.93 -21.85
CA GLN A 40 17.10 4.63 -21.54
C GLN A 40 18.06 3.63 -20.86
N PRO A 41 19.35 3.54 -21.24
CA PRO A 41 20.32 2.70 -20.53
C PRO A 41 20.55 3.11 -19.08
N GLN A 42 20.44 4.41 -18.73
CA GLN A 42 20.54 4.85 -17.34
C GLN A 42 19.36 4.34 -16.52
N VAL A 43 18.13 4.47 -17.04
CA VAL A 43 16.93 3.91 -16.40
C VAL A 43 17.05 2.40 -16.26
N SER A 44 17.51 1.70 -17.29
CA SER A 44 17.73 0.25 -17.25
C SER A 44 18.72 -0.14 -16.13
N ARG A 45 19.86 0.56 -16.00
CA ARG A 45 20.82 0.29 -14.91
C ARG A 45 20.25 0.54 -13.53
N TRP A 46 19.40 1.55 -13.36
CA TRP A 46 18.70 1.80 -12.09
C TRP A 46 17.67 0.71 -11.81
N GLU A 47 16.85 0.37 -12.80
CA GLU A 47 15.88 -0.72 -12.72
C GLU A 47 16.54 -2.09 -12.56
N SER A 48 17.81 -2.29 -12.89
CA SER A 48 18.52 -3.56 -12.66
C SER A 48 19.31 -3.60 -11.34
N ALA A 49 19.17 -2.58 -10.48
CA ALA A 49 19.96 -2.43 -9.25
C ALA A 49 21.49 -2.38 -9.48
N GLY A 50 21.96 -2.17 -10.72
CA GLY A 50 23.38 -2.01 -11.03
C GLY A 50 23.95 -0.66 -10.60
N SER A 51 23.07 0.32 -10.38
CA SER A 51 23.37 1.63 -9.79
C SER A 51 22.07 2.26 -9.26
N PHE A 52 22.16 3.41 -8.60
CA PHE A 52 20.98 4.19 -8.22
C PHE A 52 21.17 5.66 -8.61
N PRO A 53 20.08 6.44 -8.73
CA PRO A 53 20.18 7.84 -9.14
C PRO A 53 21.01 8.68 -8.17
N SER A 54 21.72 9.69 -8.67
CA SER A 54 22.39 10.69 -7.82
C SER A 54 21.37 11.48 -6.99
N SER A 55 21.79 12.08 -5.88
CA SER A 55 20.87 12.81 -4.99
C SER A 55 20.03 13.89 -5.69
N SER A 56 20.60 14.63 -6.64
CA SER A 56 19.86 15.61 -7.45
C SER A 56 18.83 14.96 -8.37
N MET A 57 19.17 13.82 -8.97
CA MET A 57 18.26 13.04 -9.80
C MET A 57 17.18 12.35 -8.96
N GLN A 58 17.48 11.92 -7.74
CA GLN A 58 16.49 11.37 -6.81
C GLN A 58 15.40 12.42 -6.51
N ALA A 59 15.80 13.66 -6.18
CA ALA A 59 14.83 14.74 -5.95
C ALA A 59 13.99 15.04 -7.20
N LYS A 60 14.60 15.03 -8.39
CA LYS A 60 13.88 15.20 -9.67
C LYS A 60 12.89 14.06 -9.91
N ILE A 61 13.33 12.81 -9.74
CA ILE A 61 12.48 11.62 -9.88
C ILE A 61 11.32 11.74 -8.92
N ILE A 62 11.57 11.93 -7.62
CA ILE A 62 10.52 12.07 -6.59
C ILE A 62 9.49 13.10 -7.03
N ARG A 63 9.91 14.31 -7.40
CA ARG A 63 9.00 15.36 -7.89
C ARG A 63 8.23 14.95 -9.14
N THR A 64 8.87 14.31 -10.12
CA THR A 64 8.21 13.85 -11.35
C THR A 64 7.22 12.71 -11.09
N LEU A 65 7.54 11.79 -10.19
CA LEU A 65 6.66 10.69 -9.81
C LEU A 65 5.47 11.21 -8.98
N GLU A 66 5.71 12.11 -8.02
CA GLU A 66 4.68 12.72 -7.16
C GLU A 66 3.70 13.59 -7.97
N LEU A 67 4.19 14.44 -8.90
CA LEU A 67 3.33 15.26 -9.76
C LEU A 67 2.47 14.42 -10.73
N ILE A 68 2.89 13.20 -11.05
CA ILE A 68 2.13 12.31 -11.94
C ILE A 68 1.19 11.39 -11.15
N ASP A 69 1.49 11.14 -9.88
CA ASP A 69 0.55 10.51 -8.94
C ASP A 69 -0.61 11.48 -8.63
N GLU A 70 -0.34 12.76 -8.31
CA GLU A 70 -1.35 13.80 -7.99
C GLU A 70 -2.47 13.98 -9.03
N LEU A 71 -2.25 13.56 -10.27
CA LEU A 71 -3.19 13.73 -11.39
C LEU A 71 -4.12 12.52 -11.65
N GLU A 72 -4.10 11.45 -10.82
CA GLU A 72 -4.94 10.26 -11.02
C GLU A 72 -6.03 10.00 -9.94
N PRO A 73 -7.23 9.51 -10.30
CA PRO A 73 -8.39 9.32 -9.40
C PRO A 73 -8.22 8.27 -8.29
N TRP A 74 -7.07 7.58 -8.23
CA TRP A 74 -6.74 6.58 -7.21
C TRP A 74 -6.11 7.20 -5.94
N HIS A 75 -5.89 8.52 -5.91
CA HIS A 75 -5.51 9.28 -4.69
C HIS A 75 -6.52 9.20 -3.55
N ASP A 76 -7.67 8.61 -3.83
CA ASP A 76 -8.71 8.38 -2.85
C ASP A 76 -8.95 6.88 -2.68
N VAL A 77 -7.87 6.11 -2.45
CA VAL A 77 -7.96 4.68 -2.10
C VAL A 77 -8.97 4.48 -0.97
N VAL A 78 -9.03 5.43 -0.02
CA VAL A 78 -10.06 5.49 1.02
C VAL A 78 -11.46 5.41 0.42
N SER A 79 -11.84 6.31 -0.50
CA SER A 79 -13.19 6.27 -1.04
C SER A 79 -13.42 5.20 -2.11
N PHE A 80 -12.37 4.75 -2.80
CA PHE A 80 -12.45 3.56 -3.65
C PHE A 80 -12.79 2.32 -2.80
N LEU A 81 -12.00 2.05 -1.77
CA LEU A 81 -12.24 0.95 -0.84
C LEU A 81 -13.59 1.12 -0.14
N ALA A 82 -13.96 2.31 0.29
CA ALA A 82 -15.23 2.53 0.97
C ALA A 82 -16.45 2.17 0.12
N ARG A 83 -16.38 2.35 -1.22
CA ARG A 83 -17.50 2.11 -2.15
C ARG A 83 -17.53 0.71 -2.77
N THR A 84 -16.48 -0.08 -2.63
CA THR A 84 -16.45 -1.41 -3.26
C THR A 84 -17.37 -2.41 -2.56
N ALA A 85 -17.98 -3.29 -3.34
CA ALA A 85 -18.79 -4.42 -2.84
C ALA A 85 -17.94 -5.59 -2.37
N ALA A 86 -16.63 -5.60 -2.68
CA ALA A 86 -15.68 -6.56 -2.12
C ALA A 86 -15.37 -6.25 -0.64
N ILE A 87 -14.72 -7.17 0.07
CA ILE A 87 -14.25 -6.93 1.45
C ILE A 87 -13.00 -6.05 1.39
N GLY A 88 -13.11 -4.82 1.88
CA GLY A 88 -12.04 -3.82 1.83
C GLY A 88 -11.80 -3.16 3.18
N LEU A 89 -10.54 -2.96 3.53
CA LEU A 89 -10.10 -2.30 4.76
C LEU A 89 -8.86 -1.44 4.46
N GLY A 90 -8.83 -0.22 5.00
CA GLY A 90 -7.67 0.66 4.95
C GLY A 90 -7.24 1.05 6.37
N VAL A 91 -5.98 0.82 6.70
CA VAL A 91 -5.40 1.08 8.02
C VAL A 91 -4.11 1.87 7.85
N THR A 92 -3.95 2.93 8.62
CA THR A 92 -2.72 3.74 8.64
C THR A 92 -1.59 3.02 9.36
N ASN A 93 -0.36 3.52 9.18
CA ASN A 93 0.83 2.94 9.81
C ASN A 93 0.78 2.97 11.35
N ASP A 94 0.06 3.90 11.97
CA ASP A 94 -0.18 3.95 13.43
C ASP A 94 -1.31 3.00 13.89
N GLY A 95 -1.88 2.23 12.96
CA GLY A 95 -2.91 1.23 13.24
C GLY A 95 -4.32 1.78 13.17
N CYS A 96 -4.52 3.05 12.85
CA CYS A 96 -5.85 3.65 12.79
C CYS A 96 -6.61 3.24 11.53
N ILE A 97 -7.85 2.76 11.71
CA ILE A 97 -8.75 2.35 10.61
C ILE A 97 -9.33 3.60 9.94
N ARG A 98 -9.04 3.78 8.65
CA ARG A 98 -9.48 4.96 7.87
C ARG A 98 -10.60 4.67 6.89
N CYS A 99 -10.78 3.42 6.49
CA CYS A 99 -11.92 3.02 5.68
C CYS A 99 -12.26 1.54 5.82
N VAL A 100 -13.54 1.23 5.68
CA VAL A 100 -14.05 -0.12 5.43
C VAL A 100 -15.01 -0.06 4.27
N SER A 101 -15.03 -1.11 3.44
CA SER A 101 -15.89 -1.18 2.27
C SER A 101 -17.36 -1.43 2.60
N LEU A 102 -18.24 -1.27 1.60
CA LEU A 102 -19.64 -1.71 1.71
C LEU A 102 -19.73 -3.21 1.93
N GLY A 103 -18.97 -4.00 1.15
CA GLY A 103 -18.95 -5.46 1.31
C GLY A 103 -18.50 -5.91 2.71
N PHE A 104 -17.51 -5.21 3.29
CA PHE A 104 -17.09 -5.48 4.66
C PHE A 104 -18.22 -5.20 5.65
N GLN A 105 -18.91 -4.07 5.51
CA GLN A 105 -20.03 -3.71 6.40
C GLN A 105 -21.17 -4.72 6.30
N GLU A 106 -21.48 -5.20 5.11
CA GLU A 106 -22.50 -6.23 4.87
C GLU A 106 -22.10 -7.57 5.50
N ALA A 107 -20.87 -8.03 5.27
CA ALA A 107 -20.39 -9.31 5.79
C ALA A 107 -20.28 -9.33 7.32
N SER A 108 -19.84 -8.22 7.91
CA SER A 108 -19.69 -8.09 9.37
C SER A 108 -20.98 -7.72 10.09
N GLY A 109 -21.92 -7.07 9.40
CA GLY A 109 -23.06 -6.39 10.00
C GLY A 109 -22.69 -5.12 10.78
N ILE A 110 -21.43 -4.65 10.68
CA ILE A 110 -20.93 -3.50 11.43
C ILE A 110 -20.80 -2.30 10.49
N ARG A 111 -21.32 -1.15 10.90
CA ARG A 111 -21.26 0.09 10.12
C ARG A 111 -19.90 0.74 10.24
N ALA A 112 -19.45 1.42 9.18
CA ALA A 112 -18.13 2.04 9.12
C ALA A 112 -17.82 2.94 10.34
N HIS A 113 -18.76 3.81 10.73
CA HIS A 113 -18.56 4.76 11.84
C HIS A 113 -18.24 4.10 13.19
N ALA A 114 -18.57 2.81 13.39
CA ALA A 114 -18.24 2.09 14.62
C ALA A 114 -16.78 1.58 14.66
N LEU A 115 -16.09 1.65 13.52
CA LEU A 115 -14.74 1.13 13.28
C LEU A 115 -13.74 2.25 12.96
N LEU A 116 -14.19 3.29 12.24
CA LEU A 116 -13.34 4.41 11.84
C LEU A 116 -12.68 5.08 13.04
N ASP A 117 -11.44 5.52 12.83
CA ASP A 117 -10.58 6.20 13.80
C ASP A 117 -10.21 5.38 15.05
N ARG A 118 -10.55 4.09 15.05
CA ARG A 118 -10.13 3.14 16.08
C ARG A 118 -8.89 2.38 15.63
N SER A 119 -8.13 1.88 16.61
CA SER A 119 -7.01 1.00 16.34
C SER A 119 -7.50 -0.34 15.81
N VAL A 120 -6.87 -0.82 14.73
CA VAL A 120 -7.07 -2.16 14.18
C VAL A 120 -6.80 -3.23 15.24
N LEU A 121 -5.87 -2.97 16.17
CA LEU A 121 -5.49 -3.88 17.25
C LEU A 121 -6.58 -3.99 18.34
N ASP A 122 -7.46 -3.00 18.45
CA ASP A 122 -8.54 -2.99 19.45
C ASP A 122 -9.85 -3.59 18.90
N VAL A 123 -9.98 -3.61 17.58
CA VAL A 123 -11.22 -3.94 16.87
C VAL A 123 -11.19 -5.37 16.32
N PHE A 124 -10.02 -5.78 15.84
CA PHE A 124 -9.82 -7.05 15.17
C PHE A 124 -9.00 -8.02 16.02
N ASP A 125 -9.13 -9.31 15.71
CA ASP A 125 -8.28 -10.39 16.23
C ASP A 125 -8.00 -11.40 15.10
N GLY A 126 -7.13 -12.37 15.36
CA GLY A 126 -6.72 -13.41 14.43
C GLY A 126 -5.76 -12.91 13.35
N ASP A 127 -5.74 -13.63 12.23
CA ASP A 127 -4.72 -13.48 11.18
C ASP A 127 -4.64 -12.05 10.65
N LEU A 128 -5.75 -11.32 10.53
CA LEU A 128 -5.75 -9.93 10.03
C LEU A 128 -4.88 -8.98 10.88
N VAL A 129 -4.78 -9.22 12.19
CA VAL A 129 -3.93 -8.42 13.09
C VAL A 129 -2.47 -8.82 12.92
N ASP A 130 -2.19 -10.11 12.83
CA ASP A 130 -0.83 -10.62 12.60
C ASP A 130 -0.32 -10.18 11.22
N ASP A 131 -1.22 -10.12 10.25
CA ASP A 131 -1.02 -9.61 8.91
C ASP A 131 -0.56 -8.16 8.90
N TYR A 132 -1.24 -7.30 9.66
CA TYR A 132 -0.86 -5.90 9.87
C TYR A 132 0.50 -5.78 10.58
N ARG A 133 0.73 -6.54 11.66
CA ARG A 133 2.00 -6.52 12.41
C ARG A 133 3.18 -6.97 11.54
N ASN A 134 2.99 -8.01 10.73
CA ASN A 134 4.02 -8.51 9.82
C ASN A 134 4.35 -7.49 8.73
N LEU A 135 3.33 -6.80 8.19
CA LEU A 135 3.53 -5.69 7.26
C LEU A 135 4.33 -4.55 7.91
N ASP A 136 4.01 -4.19 9.15
CA ASP A 136 4.75 -3.16 9.89
C ASP A 136 6.20 -3.54 10.14
N ALA A 137 6.43 -4.74 10.67
CA ALA A 137 7.76 -5.27 10.94
C ALA A 137 8.63 -5.39 9.66
N SER A 138 8.01 -5.65 8.51
CA SER A 138 8.72 -5.71 7.21
C SER A 138 9.17 -4.34 6.70
N GLY A 139 8.70 -3.25 7.30
CA GLY A 139 8.93 -1.89 6.81
C GLY A 139 8.07 -1.51 5.61
N ALA A 140 6.97 -2.23 5.34
CA ALA A 140 6.07 -1.95 4.22
C ALA A 140 5.54 -0.50 4.26
N PHE A 141 5.20 0.00 5.45
CA PHE A 141 4.76 1.38 5.66
C PHE A 141 5.86 2.44 5.51
N LYS A 142 7.12 2.03 5.35
CA LYS A 142 8.27 2.94 5.30
C LYS A 142 8.96 2.95 3.94
N TYR A 143 9.01 1.80 3.26
CA TYR A 143 9.69 1.66 1.97
C TYR A 143 8.71 1.68 0.78
N GLY A 144 7.40 1.56 1.04
CA GLY A 144 6.34 2.01 0.14
C GLY A 144 5.75 0.94 -0.78
N PHE A 145 6.15 -0.33 -0.68
CA PHE A 145 5.42 -1.40 -1.36
C PHE A 145 5.73 -2.80 -0.81
N LEU A 146 4.73 -3.45 -0.21
CA LEU A 146 4.67 -4.91 -0.11
C LEU A 146 3.30 -5.32 -0.64
N ALA A 147 3.24 -5.98 -1.80
CA ALA A 147 2.01 -6.59 -2.32
C ALA A 147 2.04 -8.08 -2.02
N THR A 148 1.16 -8.55 -1.15
CA THR A 148 1.05 -9.98 -0.81
C THR A 148 -0.39 -10.43 -1.00
N HIS A 149 -0.59 -11.52 -1.72
CA HIS A 149 -1.87 -12.19 -1.84
C HIS A 149 -1.93 -13.32 -0.81
N ARG A 150 -2.92 -13.32 0.09
CA ARG A 150 -3.10 -14.39 1.06
C ARG A 150 -4.55 -14.57 1.49
N GLU A 151 -4.80 -15.72 2.08
CA GLU A 151 -6.05 -15.98 2.79
C GLU A 151 -5.88 -15.54 4.24
N SER A 152 -6.82 -14.73 4.74
CA SER A 152 -6.80 -14.21 6.09
C SER A 152 -8.12 -14.51 6.77
N VAL A 153 -8.08 -15.03 8.00
CA VAL A 153 -9.24 -15.06 8.86
C VAL A 153 -9.43 -13.67 9.47
N VAL A 154 -10.61 -13.10 9.29
CA VAL A 154 -11.03 -11.86 9.95
C VAL A 154 -11.90 -12.21 11.14
N VAL A 155 -11.47 -11.84 12.34
CA VAL A 155 -12.29 -11.88 13.55
C VAL A 155 -12.51 -10.45 14.01
N ILE A 156 -13.77 -10.06 14.20
CA ILE A 156 -14.15 -8.73 14.70
C ILE A 156 -14.84 -8.89 16.05
N ARG A 157 -14.41 -8.10 17.04
CA ARG A 157 -15.02 -8.06 18.38
C ARG A 157 -15.59 -6.67 18.70
N PRO A 158 -16.76 -6.30 18.15
CA PRO A 158 -17.49 -5.18 18.72
C PRO A 158 -18.10 -5.64 20.06
N GLN A 159 -17.54 -5.16 21.17
CA GLN A 159 -18.21 -5.10 22.49
C GLN A 159 -19.07 -6.35 22.81
N GLU A 160 -18.44 -7.54 22.90
CA GLU A 160 -19.00 -8.82 23.38
C GLU A 160 -19.61 -9.82 22.36
N ALA A 161 -19.80 -9.47 21.07
CA ALA A 161 -20.24 -10.45 20.06
C ALA A 161 -19.21 -10.62 18.93
N SER A 162 -18.51 -11.75 18.86
CA SER A 162 -17.53 -12.00 17.79
C SER A 162 -18.19 -12.35 16.46
N ARG A 163 -17.71 -11.75 15.36
CA ARG A 163 -18.00 -12.17 13.99
C ARG A 163 -16.71 -12.70 13.35
N ARG A 164 -16.80 -13.85 12.68
CA ARG A 164 -15.67 -14.50 12.01
C ARG A 164 -16.04 -14.81 10.58
N PHE A 165 -15.18 -14.42 9.65
CA PHE A 165 -15.27 -14.82 8.24
C PHE A 165 -13.87 -14.92 7.63
N GLN A 166 -13.76 -15.68 6.54
CA GLN A 166 -12.51 -15.84 5.81
C GLN A 166 -12.53 -14.97 4.56
N ILE A 167 -11.41 -14.31 4.28
CA ILE A 167 -11.22 -13.57 3.04
C ILE A 167 -10.00 -14.09 2.31
N ARG A 168 -10.05 -14.03 0.98
CA ARG A 168 -8.87 -14.11 0.12
C ARG A 168 -8.62 -12.71 -0.41
N ALA A 169 -7.52 -12.09 0.00
CA ALA A 169 -7.28 -10.68 -0.21
C ALA A 169 -5.87 -10.38 -0.73
N ASP A 170 -5.82 -9.31 -1.53
CA ASP A 170 -4.60 -8.60 -1.82
C ASP A 170 -4.36 -7.58 -0.73
N HIS A 171 -3.11 -7.54 -0.25
CA HIS A 171 -2.63 -6.59 0.73
C HIS A 171 -1.56 -5.75 0.08
N TRP A 172 -1.67 -4.42 0.15
CA TRP A 172 -0.65 -3.51 -0.39
C TRP A 172 -0.52 -2.25 0.46
N SER A 173 0.62 -1.58 0.36
CA SER A 173 0.78 -0.24 0.94
C SER A 173 0.42 0.86 -0.08
N THR A 174 -0.18 1.94 0.39
CA THR A 174 -0.64 3.10 -0.39
C THR A 174 -0.57 4.37 0.49
N HIS A 175 -1.11 5.50 0.03
CA HIS A 175 -1.20 6.73 0.80
C HIS A 175 -2.66 7.18 0.91
N ASP A 176 -3.02 7.82 2.02
CA ASP A 176 -4.29 8.54 2.14
C ASP A 176 -4.20 9.93 1.50
N ARG A 177 -5.32 10.66 1.53
CA ARG A 177 -5.41 12.02 0.99
C ARG A 177 -4.46 13.02 1.69
N ASP A 178 -4.05 12.72 2.93
CA ASP A 178 -3.14 13.54 3.72
C ASP A 178 -1.67 13.10 3.54
N GLY A 179 -1.40 12.17 2.62
CA GLY A 179 -0.06 11.64 2.34
C GLY A 179 0.45 10.64 3.39
N LYS A 180 -0.40 10.19 4.32
CA LYS A 180 -0.01 9.17 5.30
C LYS A 180 0.01 7.80 4.66
N VAL A 181 1.04 7.02 4.96
CA VAL A 181 1.15 5.65 4.47
C VAL A 181 0.08 4.79 5.12
N MET A 182 -0.64 4.05 4.29
CA MET A 182 -1.67 3.10 4.68
C MET A 182 -1.37 1.71 4.13
N TRP A 183 -1.92 0.71 4.81
CA TRP A 183 -2.13 -0.63 4.33
C TRP A 183 -3.56 -0.73 3.85
N ALA A 184 -3.72 -1.20 2.63
CA ALA A 184 -5.00 -1.54 2.04
C ALA A 184 -5.10 -3.06 1.91
N CYS A 185 -6.25 -3.59 2.28
CA CYS A 185 -6.65 -4.97 2.12
C CYS A 185 -7.92 -5.00 1.27
N LEU A 186 -7.94 -5.77 0.18
CA LEU A 186 -9.12 -5.93 -0.67
C LEU A 186 -9.25 -7.37 -1.14
N GLY A 187 -10.41 -7.97 -0.95
CA GLY A 187 -10.61 -9.38 -1.25
C GLY A 187 -12.07 -9.81 -1.29
N ALA A 188 -12.28 -11.10 -1.48
CA ALA A 188 -13.60 -11.72 -1.49
C ALA A 188 -13.78 -12.65 -0.28
N LEU A 189 -15.03 -12.81 0.16
CA LEU A 189 -15.39 -13.85 1.12
C LEU A 189 -15.10 -15.23 0.55
N LYS A 190 -14.66 -16.13 1.44
CA LYS A 190 -14.53 -17.55 1.15
C LYS A 190 -15.73 -18.27 1.77
N PHE A 191 -16.46 -19.02 0.94
CA PHE A 191 -17.61 -19.85 1.33
C PHE A 191 -17.17 -21.28 1.63
#